data_AF-A0A830C5H6-F1
#
_entry.id   AF-A0A830C5H6-F1
#
_cell.length_a   1.000
_cell.length_b   1.000
_cell.length_c   1.000
_cell.angle_alpha   90.00
_cell.angle_beta   90.00
_cell.angle_gamma   90.00
#
_symmetry.space_group_name_H-M   'P 1'
#
loop_
_entity.id
_entity.type
_entity.pdbx_description
1 polymer ?
#
loop_
_entity_poly.entity_id
_entity_poly.type
_entity_poly.pdbx_seq_one_letter_code
_entity_poly.pdbx_strand_id
1 'polypeptide(L)'
;DITLGVALGSATQIAMFVVPLSVLVSWIIGVRMDLDFNLLETSALALSILVTTFTLQDGTSHYLKGLVLLLCYLVIGACFFCV
;
A
#
# COMPACT_ATOMS: atom_id res chain seq x y z
N ASP A 1 -2.93 17.53 -6.99
CA ASP A 1 -3.03 16.66 -8.18
C ASP A 1 -1.70 16.06 -8.64
N ILE A 2 -0.68 16.84 -9.00
CA ILE A 2 0.62 16.28 -9.43
C ILE A 2 1.25 15.32 -8.41
N THR A 3 1.29 15.69 -7.13
CA THR A 3 1.87 14.86 -6.07
C THR A 3 1.07 13.58 -5.83
N LEU A 4 -0.28 13.69 -5.91
CA LEU A 4 -1.17 12.54 -5.77
C LEU A 4 -1.03 11.58 -6.96
N GLY A 5 -0.93 12.11 -8.18
CA GLY A 5 -0.69 11.32 -9.38
C GLY A 5 0.66 10.60 -9.35
N VAL A 6 1.72 11.26 -8.87
CA VAL A 6 3.04 10.62 -8.69
C VAL A 6 2.98 9.51 -7.65
N ALA A 7 2.33 9.74 -6.50
CA ALA A 7 2.20 8.74 -5.44
C ALA A 7 1.38 7.51 -5.90
N LEU A 8 0.21 7.72 -6.52
CA LEU A 8 -0.62 6.66 -7.07
C LEU A 8 0.06 5.92 -8.23
N GLY A 9 0.74 6.65 -9.12
CA GLY A 9 1.53 6.07 -10.21
C GLY A 9 2.67 5.19 -9.70
N SER A 10 3.39 5.65 -8.67
CA SER A 10 4.43 4.85 -8.02
C SER A 10 3.85 3.60 -7.35
N ALA A 11 2.73 3.71 -6.63
CA ALA A 11 2.11 2.57 -5.96
C ALA A 11 1.61 1.51 -6.95
N THR A 12 0.95 1.95 -8.04
CA THR A 12 0.50 1.06 -9.11
C THR A 12 1.65 0.41 -9.87
N GLN A 13 2.75 1.13 -10.11
CA GLN A 13 3.97 0.57 -10.69
C GLN A 13 4.57 -0.51 -9.79
N ILE A 14 4.63 -0.28 -8.47
CA ILE A 14 5.13 -1.28 -7.52
C ILE A 14 4.27 -2.54 -7.58
N ALA A 15 2.94 -2.39 -7.53
CA ALA A 15 2.02 -3.51 -7.55
C ALA A 15 2.03 -4.30 -8.88
N MET A 16 2.04 -3.61 -10.02
CA MET A 16 1.89 -4.24 -11.34
C MET A 16 3.21 -4.74 -11.93
N PHE A 17 4.34 -4.14 -11.54
CA PHE A 17 5.65 -4.48 -12.13
C PHE A 17 6.63 -5.01 -11.08
N VAL A 18 6.85 -4.28 -9.99
CA VAL A 18 7.92 -4.62 -9.03
C VAL A 18 7.62 -5.92 -8.28
N VAL A 19 6.39 -6.14 -7.82
CA VAL A 19 6.00 -7.36 -7.10
C VAL A 19 6.10 -8.61 -8.00
N PRO A 20 5.52 -8.64 -9.22
CA PRO A 20 5.69 -9.77 -10.13
C PRO A 20 7.15 -10.01 -10.54
N LEU A 21 7.91 -8.94 -10.79
CA LEU A 21 9.32 -9.05 -11.13
C LEU A 21 10.12 -9.69 -9.97
N SER A 22 9.81 -9.32 -8.73
CA SER A 22 10.49 -9.89 -7.55
C SER A 22 10.25 -11.39 -7.42
N VAL A 23 9.04 -11.87 -7.74
CA VAL A 23 8.68 -13.30 -7.75
C VAL A 23 9.41 -14.04 -8.87
N LEU A 24 9.48 -13.46 -10.07
CA LEU A 24 10.26 -14.02 -11.19
C LEU A 24 11.76 -14.11 -10.85
N VAL A 25 12.33 -13.07 -10.24
CA VAL A 25 13.73 -13.06 -9.81
C VAL A 25 13.99 -14.11 -8.72
N SER A 26 13.07 -14.25 -7.76
CA SER A 26 13.16 -15.28 -6.71
C SER A 26 13.21 -16.69 -7.31
N TRP A 27 12.42 -16.93 -8.37
CA TRP A 27 12.43 -18.20 -9.09
C TRP A 27 13.79 -18.50 -9.74
N ILE A 28 14.46 -17.47 -10.30
CA ILE A 28 15.80 -17.60 -10.90
C ILE A 28 16.87 -17.91 -9.84
N ILE A 29 16.79 -17.27 -8.67
CA ILE A 29 17.76 -17.45 -7.57
C ILE A 29 17.48 -18.74 -6.77
N GLY A 30 16.35 -19.41 -7.02
CA GLY A 30 15.95 -20.64 -6.32
C GLY A 30 15.40 -20.38 -4.91
N VAL A 31 15.01 -19.15 -4.61
CA VAL A 31 14.33 -18.77 -3.36
C VAL A 31 12.83 -18.89 -3.57
N ARG A 32 12.11 -19.42 -2.56
CA ARG A 32 10.66 -19.52 -2.60
C ARG A 32 10.06 -18.19 -2.14
N MET A 33 9.53 -17.42 -3.08
CA MET A 33 8.76 -16.20 -2.82
C MET A 33 7.49 -16.28 -3.63
N ASP A 34 6.37 -16.45 -2.94
CA ASP A 34 5.02 -16.55 -3.50
C ASP A 34 4.24 -15.28 -3.17
N LEU A 35 3.13 -15.02 -3.86
CA LEU A 35 2.19 -13.93 -3.51
C LEU A 35 1.25 -14.32 -2.35
N ASP A 36 1.66 -15.29 -1.53
CA ASP A 36 0.93 -15.72 -0.34
C ASP A 36 1.30 -14.80 0.83
N PHE A 37 0.64 -13.63 0.87
CA PHE A 37 0.77 -12.68 1.96
C PHE A 37 -0.07 -13.13 3.15
N ASN A 38 0.40 -12.86 4.38
CA ASN A 38 -0.40 -13.15 5.55
C ASN A 38 -1.73 -12.39 5.52
N LEU A 39 -2.72 -12.90 6.25
CA LEU A 39 -4.03 -12.27 6.36
C LEU A 39 -3.93 -10.80 6.82
N LEU A 40 -3.01 -10.52 7.73
CA LEU A 40 -2.77 -9.17 8.25
C LEU A 40 -2.16 -8.24 7.18
N GLU A 41 -1.21 -8.72 6.39
CA GLU A 41 -0.59 -7.96 5.30
C GLU A 41 -1.61 -7.64 4.20
N THR A 42 -2.38 -8.65 3.79
CA THR A 42 -3.40 -8.50 2.75
C THR A 42 -4.52 -7.57 3.20
N SER A 43 -5.00 -7.70 4.44
CA SER A 43 -6.06 -6.85 4.98
C SER A 43 -5.60 -5.41 5.21
N ALA A 44 -4.37 -5.21 5.69
CA ALA A 44 -3.79 -3.87 5.84
C ALA A 44 -3.64 -3.16 4.49
N LEU A 45 -3.19 -3.86 3.45
CA LEU A 45 -3.10 -3.33 2.09
C LEU A 45 -4.49 -2.94 1.56
N ALA A 46 -5.48 -3.84 1.71
CA ALA A 46 -6.85 -3.58 1.26
C ALA A 46 -7.48 -2.38 1.97
N LEU A 47 -7.31 -2.28 3.30
CA LEU A 47 -7.79 -1.14 4.09
C LEU A 47 -7.09 0.16 3.67
N SER A 48 -5.79 0.13 3.44
CA SER A 48 -5.03 1.30 2.97
C SER A 48 -5.56 1.82 1.63
N ILE A 49 -5.85 0.93 0.68
CA ILE A 49 -6.42 1.29 -0.63
C ILE A 49 -7.82 1.88 -0.46
N LEU A 50 -8.68 1.25 0.36
CA LEU A 50 -10.04 1.75 0.62
C LEU A 50 -10.02 3.14 1.24
N VAL A 51 -9.29 3.32 2.35
CA VAL A 51 -9.21 4.62 3.06
C VAL A 51 -8.66 5.71 2.14
N THR A 52 -7.61 5.40 1.37
CA THR A 52 -7.02 6.35 0.42
C THR A 52 -8.03 6.72 -0.67
N THR A 53 -8.74 5.75 -1.25
CA THR A 53 -9.75 5.98 -2.29
C THR A 53 -10.89 6.85 -1.77
N PHE A 54 -11.46 6.52 -0.60
CA PHE A 54 -12.52 7.31 0.02
C PHE A 54 -12.08 8.74 0.32
N THR A 55 -10.86 8.92 0.81
CA THR A 55 -10.33 10.25 1.15
C THR A 55 -10.13 11.13 -0.09
N LEU A 56 -9.77 10.51 -1.22
CA LEU A 56 -9.52 11.18 -2.50
C LEU A 56 -10.80 11.45 -3.31
N GLN A 57 -11.86 10.67 -3.10
CA GLN A 57 -13.12 10.76 -3.87
C GLN A 57 -13.82 12.12 -3.74
N ASP A 58 -13.65 12.80 -2.61
CA ASP A 58 -14.20 14.12 -2.35
C ASP A 58 -13.53 15.27 -3.14
N GLY A 59 -12.41 15.02 -3.84
CA GLY A 59 -11.70 16.00 -4.66
C GLY A 59 -11.06 17.20 -3.92
N THR A 60 -11.30 17.33 -2.61
CA THR A 60 -10.82 18.42 -1.75
C THR A 60 -9.73 17.92 -0.81
N SER A 61 -8.60 18.62 -0.77
CA SER A 61 -7.48 18.32 0.12
C SER A 61 -7.46 19.28 1.32
N HIS A 62 -7.71 18.75 2.51
CA HIS A 62 -7.63 19.49 3.77
C HIS A 62 -6.56 18.88 4.68
N TYR A 63 -5.93 19.70 5.53
CA TYR A 63 -4.95 19.24 6.52
C TYR A 63 -5.47 18.11 7.40
N LEU A 64 -6.76 18.14 7.75
CA LEU A 64 -7.41 17.09 8.54
C LEU A 64 -7.47 15.75 7.80
N LYS A 65 -7.71 15.74 6.48
CA LYS A 65 -7.67 14.52 5.66
C LYS A 65 -6.27 13.92 5.61
N GLY A 66 -5.25 14.77 5.48
CA GLY A 66 -3.85 14.35 5.59
C GLY A 66 -3.52 13.75 6.95
N LEU A 67 -4.03 14.33 8.04
CA LEU A 67 -3.87 13.80 9.39
C LEU A 67 -4.54 12.42 9.54
N VAL A 68 -5.74 12.22 8.99
CA VAL A 68 -6.44 10.92 9.01
C VAL A 68 -5.63 9.84 8.29
N LEU A 69 -5.07 10.15 7.12
CA LEU A 69 -4.18 9.23 6.37
C LEU A 69 -2.92 8.87 7.19
N LEU A 70 -2.32 9.86 7.86
CA LEU A 70 -1.14 9.64 8.70
C LEU A 70 -1.47 8.79 9.94
N LEU A 71 -2.59 9.06 10.60
CA LEU A 71 -3.05 8.25 11.74
C LEU A 71 -3.36 6.82 11.31
N CYS A 72 -3.99 6.63 10.14
CA CYS A 72 -4.24 5.31 9.58
C CYS A 72 -2.93 4.53 9.37
N TYR A 73 -1.90 5.18 8.82
CA TYR A 73 -0.58 4.59 8.67
C TYR A 73 0.05 4.21 10.03
N LEU A 74 -0.05 5.07 11.04
CA LEU A 74 0.47 4.76 12.38
C LEU A 74 -0.27 3.59 13.04
N VAL A 75 -1.58 3.50 12.89
CA VAL A 75 -2.38 2.37 13.44
C VAL A 75 -2.00 1.06 12.77
N ILE A 76 -1.85 1.05 11.44
CA ILE A 76 -1.38 -0.13 10.71
C ILE A 76 0.04 -0.50 11.17
N GLY A 77 0.96 0.47 11.28
CA GLY A 77 2.31 0.24 11.76
C GLY A 77 2.37 -0.31 13.19
N ALA A 78 1.53 0.21 14.10
CA ALA A 78 1.41 -0.30 15.46
C ALA A 78 0.85 -1.74 15.48
N CYS A 79 -0.08 -2.07 14.57
CA CYS A 79 -0.61 -3.43 14.42
C CYS A 79 0.50 -4.41 14.00
N PHE A 80 1.35 -4.02 13.05
CA PHE A 80 2.52 -4.81 12.64
C PHE A 80 3.62 -4.91 13.71
N PHE A 81 3.74 -3.92 14.61
CA PHE A 81 4.72 -3.95 15.69
C PHE A 81 4.28 -4.86 16.85
N CYS A 82 2.97 -4.97 17.07
CA CYS A 82 2.39 -5.75 18.17
C CYS A 82 2.30 -7.26 17.85
N VAL A 83 2.24 -7.59 16.55
CA VAL A 83 2.20 -8.97 16.03
C VAL A 83 3.61 -9.50 15.89
#